data_AF-A0A4S3LTS6-F1
#
_entry.id   AF-A0A4S3LTS6-F1
#
_cell.length_a   1.000
_cell.length_b   1.000
_cell.length_c   1.000
_cell.angle_alpha   90.00
_cell.angle_beta   90.00
_cell.angle_gamma   90.00
#
_symmetry.space_group_name_H-M   'P 1'
#
loop_
_entity.id
_entity.type
_entity.pdbx_description
1 polymer ?
#
loop_
_entity_poly.entity_id
_entity_poly.type
_entity_poly.pdbx_seq_one_letter_code
_entity_poly.pdbx_strand_id
1 'polypeptide(L)'
;MSRTLEQLLASVKPEVAAQAQAMAVDILITLELAELRERMNKTQCEMAEALGIKQPTVAGMEKPGRDLKLSTLKRYVEAAGGKLRLEIDLPDGTHFGFAM
;
A
#
# COMPACT_ATOMS: atom_id res chain seq x y z
N MET A 1 25.40 -25.04 -13.16
CA MET A 1 25.24 -23.61 -13.46
C MET A 1 23.98 -23.13 -12.76
N SER A 2 24.12 -22.30 -11.73
CA SER A 2 22.99 -21.62 -11.08
C SER A 2 22.40 -20.59 -12.04
N ARG A 3 21.07 -20.51 -12.13
CA ARG A 3 20.38 -19.48 -12.93
C ARG A 3 20.51 -18.13 -12.25
N THR A 4 20.71 -17.07 -13.03
CA THR A 4 20.71 -15.70 -12.50
C THR A 4 19.29 -15.19 -12.27
N LEU A 5 19.12 -14.20 -11.40
CA LEU A 5 17.83 -13.57 -11.13
C LEU A 5 17.16 -13.05 -12.42
N GLU A 6 17.95 -12.48 -13.32
CA GLU A 6 17.51 -11.97 -14.62
C GLU A 6 16.98 -13.09 -15.53
N GLN A 7 17.67 -14.23 -15.56
CA GLN A 7 17.23 -15.41 -16.33
C GLN A 7 15.95 -16.03 -15.77
N LEU A 8 15.77 -15.98 -14.44
CA LEU A 8 14.54 -16.42 -13.80
C LEU A 8 13.38 -15.48 -14.15
N LEU A 9 13.56 -14.18 -14.03
CA LEU A 9 12.56 -13.16 -14.36
C LEU A 9 12.14 -13.20 -15.84
N ALA A 10 13.08 -13.41 -16.76
CA ALA A 10 12.79 -13.54 -18.19
C ALA A 10 11.93 -14.77 -18.54
N SER A 11 11.93 -15.79 -17.67
CA SER A 11 11.13 -17.02 -17.83
C SER A 11 9.78 -16.99 -17.12
N VAL A 12 9.44 -15.88 -16.46
CA VAL A 12 8.17 -15.72 -15.73
C VAL A 12 7.02 -15.55 -16.72
N LYS A 13 5.94 -16.30 -16.52
CA LYS A 13 4.71 -16.14 -17.30
C LYS A 13 4.07 -14.76 -17.03
N PRO A 14 3.49 -14.10 -18.05
CA PRO A 14 2.88 -12.78 -17.88
C PRO A 14 1.77 -12.76 -16.82
N GLU A 15 1.01 -13.86 -16.68
CA GLU A 15 -0.02 -14.02 -15.64
C GLU A 15 0.56 -13.99 -14.22
N VAL A 16 1.72 -14.63 -14.02
CA VAL A 16 2.42 -14.66 -12.73
C VAL A 16 3.03 -13.30 -12.42
N ALA A 17 3.60 -12.63 -13.43
CA ALA A 17 4.10 -11.27 -13.29
C ALA A 17 2.99 -10.28 -12.91
N ALA A 18 1.82 -10.38 -13.54
CA ALA A 18 0.66 -9.54 -13.22
C ALA A 18 0.13 -9.79 -11.79
N GLN A 19 0.06 -11.05 -11.36
CA GLN A 19 -0.32 -11.38 -9.97
C GLN A 19 0.71 -10.87 -8.96
N ALA A 20 2.01 -11.02 -9.25
CA ALA A 20 3.08 -10.51 -8.39
C ALA A 20 3.05 -8.97 -8.29
N GLN A 21 2.80 -8.28 -9.40
CA GLN A 21 2.62 -6.82 -9.40
C GLN A 21 1.42 -6.41 -8.55
N ALA A 22 0.27 -7.05 -8.72
CA ALA A 22 -0.90 -6.77 -7.90
C ALA A 22 -0.63 -6.98 -6.39
N MET A 23 0.11 -8.03 -6.03
CA MET A 23 0.48 -8.28 -4.64
C MET A 23 1.50 -7.25 -4.10
N ALA A 24 2.47 -6.84 -4.93
CA ALA A 24 3.44 -5.82 -4.57
C ALA A 24 2.77 -4.47 -4.29
N VAL A 25 1.75 -4.14 -5.07
CA VAL A 25 0.93 -2.95 -4.88
C VAL A 25 0.23 -2.96 -3.52
N ASP A 26 -0.42 -4.05 -3.13
CA ASP A 26 -1.10 -4.14 -1.83
C ASP A 26 -0.10 -4.04 -0.66
N ILE A 27 1.10 -4.59 -0.83
CA ILE A 27 2.17 -4.48 0.16
C ILE A 27 2.64 -3.03 0.31
N LEU A 28 2.82 -2.29 -0.79
CA LEU A 28 3.27 -0.90 -0.78
C LEU A 28 2.30 0.02 -0.02
N ILE A 29 1.00 -0.09 -0.30
CA ILE A 29 -0.03 0.72 0.38
C ILE A 29 0.01 0.49 1.88
N THR A 30 0.16 -0.78 2.28
CA THR A 30 0.21 -1.16 3.68
C THR A 30 1.42 -0.54 4.39
N LEU A 31 2.58 -0.54 3.72
CA LEU A 31 3.81 0.05 4.23
C LEU A 31 3.67 1.58 4.39
N GLU A 32 3.10 2.25 3.40
CA GLU A 32 2.93 3.70 3.37
C GLU A 32 1.97 4.19 4.47
N LEU A 33 0.91 3.41 4.78
CA LEU A 33 0.00 3.70 5.90
C LEU A 33 0.70 3.56 7.26
N ALA A 34 1.53 2.52 7.43
CA ALA A 34 2.31 2.35 8.65
C ALA A 34 3.34 3.48 8.83
N GLU A 35 4.01 3.88 7.74
CA GLU A 35 4.96 4.98 7.74
C GLU A 35 4.30 6.33 8.07
N LEU A 36 3.11 6.60 7.52
CA LEU A 36 2.33 7.79 7.85
C LEU A 36 2.02 7.84 9.35
N ARG A 37 1.54 6.74 9.94
CA ARG A 37 1.24 6.66 11.37
C ARG A 37 2.49 6.94 12.22
N GLU A 38 3.63 6.38 11.83
CA GLU A 38 4.91 6.61 12.51
C GLU A 38 5.36 8.07 12.42
N ARG A 39 5.24 8.71 11.25
CA ARG A 39 5.52 10.15 11.07
C ARG A 39 4.64 11.04 11.95
N MET A 40 3.40 10.62 12.19
CA MET A 40 2.48 11.30 13.10
C MET A 40 2.76 11.01 14.59
N ASN A 41 3.77 10.20 14.92
CA ASN A 41 4.09 9.72 16.27
C ASN A 41 2.88 9.09 16.97
N LYS A 42 2.09 8.30 16.23
CA LYS A 42 0.88 7.66 16.75
C LYS A 42 1.03 6.15 16.91
N THR A 43 0.46 5.63 17.98
CA THR A 43 0.25 4.19 18.16
C THR A 43 -0.97 3.73 17.37
N GLN A 44 -1.04 2.43 17.07
CA GLN A 44 -2.25 1.85 16.45
C GLN A 44 -3.49 2.01 17.34
N CYS A 45 -3.32 2.06 18.68
CA CYS A 45 -4.41 2.33 19.61
C CYS A 45 -4.94 3.76 19.47
N GLU A 46 -4.05 4.76 19.44
CA GLU A 46 -4.45 6.15 19.25
C GLU A 46 -5.10 6.38 17.88
N MET A 47 -4.62 5.70 16.83
CA MET A 47 -5.28 5.72 15.52
C MET A 47 -6.67 5.10 15.58
N ALA A 48 -6.85 4.01 16.32
CA ALA A 48 -8.14 3.35 16.45
C ALA A 48 -9.15 4.23 17.20
N GLU A 49 -8.70 4.89 18.27
CA GLU A 49 -9.48 5.88 19.03
C GLU A 49 -9.89 7.06 18.14
N ALA A 50 -8.96 7.63 17.37
CA ALA A 50 -9.24 8.74 16.46
C ALA A 50 -10.21 8.36 15.32
N LEU A 51 -10.15 7.12 14.86
CA LEU A 51 -11.01 6.57 13.81
C LEU A 51 -12.35 6.02 14.33
N GLY A 52 -12.54 5.93 15.66
CA GLY A 52 -13.73 5.33 16.27
C GLY A 52 -13.88 3.83 16.01
N ILE A 53 -12.78 3.13 15.74
CA ILE A 53 -12.74 1.69 15.45
C ILE A 53 -11.89 0.96 16.49
N LYS A 54 -11.89 -0.38 16.45
CA LYS A 54 -11.06 -1.18 17.35
C LYS A 54 -9.63 -1.28 16.81
N GLN A 55 -8.64 -1.30 17.70
CA GLN A 55 -7.22 -1.43 17.31
C GLN A 55 -6.91 -2.61 16.39
N PRO A 56 -7.54 -3.80 16.52
CA PRO A 56 -7.34 -4.89 15.56
C PRO A 56 -7.80 -4.55 14.13
N THR A 57 -8.73 -3.61 13.97
CA THR A 57 -9.16 -3.12 12.66
C THR A 57 -8.07 -2.26 12.03
N VAL A 58 -7.42 -1.38 12.80
CA VAL A 58 -6.25 -0.60 12.34
C VAL A 58 -5.08 -1.52 11.99
N ALA A 59 -4.77 -2.49 12.86
CA ALA A 59 -3.73 -3.49 12.60
C ALA A 59 -4.06 -4.35 11.36
N GLY A 60 -5.34 -4.57 11.08
CA GLY A 60 -5.80 -5.26 9.88
C GLY A 60 -5.68 -4.40 8.61
N MET A 61 -5.85 -3.08 8.71
CA MET A 61 -5.62 -2.14 7.61
C MET A 61 -4.12 -2.02 7.28
N GLU A 62 -3.27 -2.05 8.32
CA GLU A 62 -1.81 -2.11 8.20
C GLU A 62 -1.27 -3.53 7.90
N LYS A 63 -2.12 -4.48 7.47
CA LYS A 63 -1.69 -5.83 7.07
C LYS A 63 -1.81 -6.03 5.55
N PRO A 64 -0.76 -6.59 4.88
CA PRO A 64 -0.80 -6.80 3.44
C PRO A 64 -2.00 -7.67 3.01
N GLY A 65 -2.68 -7.24 1.93
CA GLY A 65 -3.77 -7.98 1.29
C GLY A 65 -5.14 -7.86 1.98
N ARG A 66 -5.31 -6.95 2.94
CA ARG A 66 -6.59 -6.75 3.66
C ARG A 66 -7.22 -5.35 3.47
N ASP A 67 -6.64 -4.54 2.59
CA ASP A 67 -7.13 -3.19 2.32
C ASP A 67 -8.17 -3.18 1.19
N LEU A 68 -9.45 -3.23 1.57
CA LEU A 68 -10.54 -3.57 0.67
C LEU A 68 -10.98 -2.42 -0.26
N LYS A 69 -10.40 -1.21 -0.15
CA LYS A 69 -10.90 -0.04 -0.91
C LYS A 69 -9.84 0.72 -1.71
N LEU A 70 -8.61 0.86 -1.21
CA LEU A 70 -7.56 1.59 -1.92
C LEU A 70 -7.01 0.81 -3.13
N SER A 71 -6.81 -0.50 -2.97
CA SER A 71 -6.40 -1.41 -4.05
C SER A 71 -7.38 -1.40 -5.23
N THR A 72 -8.68 -1.30 -4.95
CA THR A 72 -9.75 -1.21 -5.96
C THR A 72 -9.74 0.15 -6.66
N LEU A 73 -9.60 1.24 -5.90
CA LEU A 73 -9.52 2.60 -6.47
C LEU A 73 -8.29 2.75 -7.38
N LYS A 74 -7.15 2.22 -6.94
CA LYS A 74 -5.92 2.21 -7.73
C LYS A 74 -6.12 1.43 -9.05
N ARG A 75 -6.56 0.17 -8.97
CA ARG A 75 -6.83 -0.65 -10.17
C ARG A 75 -7.76 0.04 -11.15
N TYR A 76 -8.78 0.74 -10.64
CA TYR A 76 -9.70 1.52 -11.47
C TYR A 76 -9.00 2.68 -12.17
N VAL A 77 -8.20 3.47 -11.45
CA VAL A 77 -7.45 4.61 -12.00
C VAL A 77 -6.40 4.15 -13.02
N GLU A 78 -5.67 3.07 -12.73
CA GLU A 78 -4.69 2.48 -13.65
C GLU A 78 -5.36 1.91 -14.91
N ALA A 79 -6.50 1.23 -14.75
CA ALA A 79 -7.29 0.76 -15.89
C ALA A 79 -7.84 1.91 -16.76
N ALA A 80 -8.09 3.07 -16.15
CA ALA A 80 -8.47 4.29 -16.86
C ALA A 80 -7.26 5.04 -17.48
N GLY A 81 -6.03 4.53 -17.33
CA GLY A 81 -4.81 5.16 -17.83
C GLY A 81 -4.28 6.32 -16.97
N GLY A 82 -4.85 6.50 -15.78
CA GLY A 82 -4.39 7.47 -14.78
C GLY A 82 -3.35 6.87 -13.83
N LYS A 83 -2.71 7.74 -13.04
CA LYS A 83 -1.87 7.34 -11.91
C LYS A 83 -2.51 7.87 -10.64
N LEU A 84 -2.69 7.02 -9.63
CA LEU A 84 -3.25 7.44 -8.37
C LEU A 84 -2.13 7.99 -7.48
N ARG A 85 -2.31 9.20 -6.96
CA ARG A 85 -1.45 9.76 -5.92
C ARG A 85 -2.29 10.05 -4.70
N LEU A 86 -1.84 9.62 -3.53
CA LEU A 86 -2.40 10.06 -2.25
C LEU A 86 -1.51 11.18 -1.73
N GLU A 87 -2.12 12.32 -1.42
CA GLU A 87 -1.48 13.43 -0.72
C GLU A 87 -2.20 13.61 0.62
N ILE A 88 -1.41 13.68 1.70
CA ILE A 88 -1.88 13.86 3.05
C ILE A 88 -1.29 15.14 3.60
N ASP A 89 -2.16 16.06 4.03
CA ASP A 89 -1.79 17.26 4.76
C ASP A 89 -1.59 16.93 6.24
N LEU A 90 -0.39 17.16 6.73
CA LEU A 90 -0.04 16.93 8.13
C LEU A 90 -0.32 18.18 8.97
N PRO A 91 -0.66 18.02 10.26
CA PRO A 91 -0.99 19.14 11.15
C PRO A 91 0.20 20.08 11.44
N ASP A 92 1.42 19.69 11.09
CA ASP A 92 2.62 20.53 11.15
C ASP A 92 2.82 21.41 9.89
N GLY A 93 1.89 21.32 8.92
CA GLY A 93 1.93 22.07 7.66
C GLY A 93 2.79 21.40 6.58
N THR A 94 3.31 20.20 6.82
CA THR A 94 4.01 19.42 5.80
C THR A 94 3.05 18.54 5.00
N HIS A 95 3.46 18.12 3.80
CA HIS A 95 2.69 17.24 2.94
C HIS A 95 3.41 15.90 2.79
N PHE A 96 2.68 14.79 2.96
CA PHE A 96 3.17 13.45 2.66
C PHE A 96 2.42 12.90 1.44
N GLY A 97 3.13 12.79 0.32
CA GLY A 97 2.59 12.29 -0.93
C GLY A 97 3.27 11.00 -1.35
N PHE A 98 2.47 10.03 -1.82
CA PHE A 98 3.00 8.83 -2.45
C PHE A 98 2.18 8.42 -3.67
N ALA A 99 2.89 7.86 -4.66
CA ALA A 99 2.30 7.43 -5.92
C ALA A 99 2.05 5.93 -5.87
N MET A 100 0.80 5.55 -6.12
CA MET A 100 0.36 4.17 -6.25
C MET A 100 0.38 3.76 -7.73
#